data_AF-A0A954FUK7-F1
#
_entry.id   AF-A0A954FUK7-F1
#
_cell.length_a   1.000
_cell.length_b   1.000
_cell.length_c   1.000
_cell.angle_alpha   90.00
_cell.angle_beta   90.00
_cell.angle_gamma   90.00
#
_symmetry.space_group_name_H-M   'P 1'
#
loop_
_entity.id
_entity.type
_entity.pdbx_description
1 polymer ?
#
loop_
_entity_poly.entity_id
_entity_poly.type
_entity_poly.pdbx_seq_one_letter_code
_entity_poly.pdbx_strand_id
1 'polypeptide(L)'
;MNHSASENPSAETSRVSEEIELQGHIIDSLLLPKILDEITVLGGDFSINEISIGQLRSDSSHAQITVSAKDEKTLQNILTHIAQHGAVPVQQHDCAIIPADMDGAFPEGFYCTTNQKTEIRIAGNWIPVDLQEMDCGIVVSPDQKSAHCLPMSDVTTGELVVIGSQGIRVIPAERSAPEVSGFSFMHSTVSSEKPKGVTVREIASEMRRA
;
A
#
# COMPACT_ATOMS: atom_id res chain seq x y z
N MET A 1 50.37 -11.44 39.14
CA MET A 1 50.20 -12.51 38.14
C MET A 1 48.77 -13.00 38.22
N ASN A 2 48.11 -13.04 37.05
CA ASN A 2 46.80 -13.60 36.71
C ASN A 2 45.59 -12.70 37.02
N HIS A 3 45.08 -11.95 36.03
CA HIS A 3 44.12 -12.34 34.95
C HIS A 3 42.73 -12.69 35.53
N SER A 4 41.72 -11.84 35.29
CA SER A 4 40.73 -11.95 34.20
C SER A 4 39.76 -13.13 34.44
N ALA A 5 38.45 -13.03 34.37
CA ALA A 5 37.58 -12.13 33.64
C ALA A 5 36.21 -12.01 34.34
N SER A 6 35.62 -10.83 34.27
CA SER A 6 34.18 -10.64 34.42
C SER A 6 33.55 -11.01 33.08
N GLU A 7 32.87 -12.14 33.01
CA GLU A 7 31.95 -12.46 31.92
C GLU A 7 30.57 -11.93 32.30
N ASN A 8 30.15 -10.86 31.63
CA ASN A 8 28.75 -10.47 31.51
C ASN A 8 28.19 -11.15 30.24
N PRO A 9 27.15 -12.00 30.33
CA PRO A 9 26.43 -12.43 29.15
C PRO A 9 24.98 -11.93 29.20
N SER A 10 24.69 -10.83 28.50
CA SER A 10 23.39 -10.59 27.81
C SER A 10 23.26 -9.13 27.35
N ALA A 11 23.95 -8.77 26.27
CA ALA A 11 23.46 -7.69 25.42
C ALA A 11 22.32 -8.28 24.58
N GLU A 12 21.07 -8.11 25.02
CA GLU A 12 19.91 -8.31 24.16
C GLU A 12 20.09 -7.42 22.93
N THR A 13 20.42 -8.03 21.80
CA THR A 13 20.52 -7.32 20.53
C THR A 13 19.10 -6.94 20.15
N SER A 14 18.72 -5.67 20.34
CA SER A 14 17.42 -5.13 19.95
C SER A 14 17.29 -5.24 18.43
N ARG A 15 16.79 -6.37 17.93
CA ARG A 15 16.42 -6.53 16.54
C ARG A 15 15.17 -5.70 16.30
N VAL A 16 15.18 -4.90 15.26
CA VAL A 16 14.00 -4.19 14.78
C VAL A 16 13.26 -5.12 13.83
N SER A 17 11.93 -5.08 13.85
CA SER A 17 11.10 -5.90 12.99
C SER A 17 9.89 -5.13 12.51
N GLU A 18 9.49 -5.38 11.27
CA GLU A 18 8.31 -4.82 10.65
C GLU A 18 7.58 -5.90 9.86
N GLU A 19 6.26 -5.90 9.94
CA GLU A 19 5.42 -6.86 9.24
C GLU A 19 5.04 -6.30 7.87
N ILE A 20 5.05 -7.14 6.84
CA ILE A 20 4.72 -6.80 5.47
C ILE A 20 3.64 -7.75 4.93
N GLU A 21 2.81 -7.22 4.05
CA GLU A 21 1.77 -7.94 3.33
C GLU A 21 2.12 -8.01 1.84
N LEU A 22 1.83 -9.16 1.25
CA LEU A 22 1.94 -9.42 -0.18
C LEU A 22 0.59 -9.90 -0.70
N GLN A 23 0.08 -9.24 -1.73
CA GLN A 23 -1.16 -9.60 -2.41
C GLN A 23 -0.95 -9.75 -3.91
N GLY A 24 -1.61 -10.75 -4.52
CA GLY A 24 -1.60 -10.99 -5.97
C GLY A 24 -1.25 -12.44 -6.31
N HIS A 25 -0.78 -12.70 -7.53
CA HIS A 25 -0.33 -14.04 -7.96
C HIS A 25 1.06 -14.36 -7.41
N ILE A 26 1.26 -14.35 -6.09
CA ILE A 26 2.58 -14.38 -5.44
C ILE A 26 3.43 -15.63 -5.77
N ILE A 27 2.78 -16.74 -6.16
CA ILE A 27 3.42 -17.99 -6.56
C ILE A 27 3.78 -17.98 -8.06
N ASP A 28 2.81 -17.74 -8.94
CA ASP A 28 3.00 -17.81 -10.40
C ASP A 28 3.97 -16.73 -10.92
N SER A 29 3.99 -15.56 -10.27
CA SER A 29 4.90 -14.45 -10.61
C SER A 29 6.29 -14.56 -9.96
N LEU A 30 6.50 -15.59 -9.12
CA LEU A 30 7.69 -15.78 -8.29
C LEU A 30 8.01 -14.55 -7.41
N LEU A 31 7.01 -13.74 -7.05
CA LEU A 31 7.20 -12.57 -6.21
C LEU A 31 7.64 -12.96 -4.80
N LEU A 32 7.01 -13.98 -4.22
CA LEU A 32 7.33 -14.44 -2.87
C LEU A 32 8.81 -14.91 -2.77
N PRO A 33 9.31 -15.85 -3.61
CA PRO A 33 10.72 -16.24 -3.58
C PRO A 33 11.69 -15.06 -3.77
N LYS A 34 11.41 -14.14 -4.71
CA LYS A 34 12.27 -12.98 -4.98
C LYS A 34 12.43 -12.07 -3.75
N ILE A 35 11.32 -11.80 -3.07
CA ILE A 35 11.31 -10.94 -1.88
C ILE A 35 12.07 -11.61 -0.72
N LEU A 36 11.86 -12.91 -0.50
CA LEU A 36 12.58 -13.65 0.55
C LEU A 36 14.09 -13.70 0.29
N ASP A 37 14.48 -13.91 -0.97
CA ASP A 37 15.88 -13.87 -1.38
C ASP A 37 16.47 -12.47 -1.16
N GLU A 38 15.75 -11.41 -1.52
CA GLU A 38 16.23 -10.03 -1.37
C GLU A 38 16.38 -9.62 0.11
N ILE A 39 15.44 -10.01 0.98
CA ILE A 39 15.57 -9.82 2.43
C ILE A 39 16.86 -10.48 2.95
N THR A 40 17.14 -11.70 2.50
CA THR A 40 18.32 -12.48 2.93
C THR A 40 19.61 -11.84 2.40
N VAL A 41 19.65 -11.42 1.14
CA VAL A 41 20.81 -10.77 0.50
C VAL A 41 21.16 -9.45 1.18
N LEU A 42 20.16 -8.70 1.63
CA LEU A 42 20.33 -7.45 2.35
C LEU A 42 20.62 -7.64 3.85
N GLY A 43 20.74 -8.88 4.32
CA GLY A 43 21.15 -9.22 5.68
C GLY A 43 20.03 -9.14 6.73
N GLY A 44 18.77 -9.22 6.29
CA GLY A 44 17.60 -9.40 7.15
C GLY A 44 17.24 -10.87 7.34
N ASP A 45 16.49 -11.14 8.41
CA ASP A 45 15.82 -12.41 8.68
C ASP A 45 14.30 -12.23 8.45
N PHE A 46 13.58 -13.30 8.12
CA PHE A 46 12.12 -13.24 7.97
C PHE A 46 11.40 -14.39 8.68
N SER A 47 10.14 -14.18 9.07
CA SER A 47 9.19 -15.23 9.45
C SER A 47 7.91 -15.08 8.66
N ILE A 48 7.41 -16.18 8.08
CA ILE A 48 6.10 -16.17 7.42
C ILE A 48 5.05 -16.38 8.52
N ASN A 49 4.17 -15.41 8.70
CA ASN A 49 3.12 -15.43 9.72
C ASN A 49 1.88 -16.16 9.19
N GLU A 50 1.43 -15.79 8.00
CA GLU A 50 0.26 -16.36 7.34
C GLU A 50 0.51 -16.47 5.84
N ILE A 51 0.02 -17.54 5.22
CA ILE A 51 -0.02 -17.68 3.77
C ILE A 51 -1.36 -18.29 3.34
N SER A 52 -2.05 -17.60 2.45
CA SER A 52 -3.28 -18.06 1.82
C SER A 52 -3.07 -18.12 0.31
N ILE A 53 -3.17 -19.32 -0.25
CA ILE A 53 -2.88 -19.58 -1.66
C ILE A 53 -4.21 -19.79 -2.38
N GLY A 54 -4.44 -19.00 -3.43
CA GLY A 54 -5.58 -19.15 -4.31
C GLY A 54 -5.61 -20.54 -4.98
N GLN A 55 -6.78 -21.16 -5.11
CA GLN A 55 -6.89 -22.52 -5.67
C GLN A 55 -6.95 -22.51 -7.20
N LEU A 56 -7.44 -21.42 -7.79
CA LEU A 56 -7.55 -21.20 -9.22
C LEU A 56 -6.56 -20.11 -9.68
N ARG A 57 -6.23 -20.12 -10.98
CA ARG A 57 -5.34 -19.10 -11.58
C ARG A 57 -5.86 -17.67 -11.46
N SER A 58 -7.17 -17.49 -11.27
CA SER A 58 -7.82 -16.19 -11.07
C SER A 58 -7.84 -15.71 -9.63
N ASP A 59 -7.45 -16.58 -8.68
CA ASP A 59 -7.57 -16.27 -7.26
C ASP A 59 -6.31 -15.53 -6.78
N SER A 60 -6.50 -14.40 -6.12
CA SER A 60 -5.42 -13.68 -5.47
C SER A 60 -4.88 -14.49 -4.30
N SER A 61 -3.56 -14.66 -4.24
CA SER A 61 -2.86 -15.21 -3.08
C SER A 61 -2.40 -14.09 -2.17
N HIS A 62 -2.30 -14.39 -0.87
CA HIS A 62 -1.93 -13.45 0.18
C HIS A 62 -0.85 -14.07 1.08
N ALA A 63 0.14 -13.27 1.48
CA ALA A 63 1.13 -13.67 2.48
C ALA A 63 1.45 -12.51 3.42
N GLN A 64 1.54 -12.82 4.72
CA GLN A 64 2.05 -11.92 5.75
C GLN A 64 3.40 -12.42 6.24
N ILE A 65 4.38 -11.54 6.27
CA ILE A 65 5.76 -11.86 6.59
C ILE A 65 6.29 -10.82 7.59
N THR A 66 6.87 -11.26 8.69
CA THR A 66 7.66 -10.40 9.56
C THR A 66 9.07 -10.33 9.02
N VAL A 67 9.57 -9.13 8.70
CA VAL A 67 10.96 -8.86 8.35
C VAL A 67 11.68 -8.31 9.58
N SER A 68 12.86 -8.82 9.88
CA SER A 68 13.67 -8.36 11.01
C SER A 68 15.11 -8.09 10.61
N ALA A 69 15.72 -7.08 11.22
CA ALA A 69 17.09 -6.68 10.95
C ALA A 69 17.84 -6.31 12.24
N LYS A 70 19.16 -6.20 12.13
CA LYS A 70 20.04 -5.85 13.26
C LYS A 70 19.91 -4.37 13.68
N ASP A 71 19.53 -3.50 12.75
CA ASP A 71 19.33 -2.07 12.98
C ASP A 71 18.25 -1.48 12.05
N GLU A 72 17.70 -0.32 12.44
CA GLU A 72 16.63 0.41 11.72
C GLU A 72 17.04 0.78 10.29
N LYS A 73 18.32 1.12 10.09
CA LYS A 73 18.82 1.53 8.78
C LYS A 73 18.78 0.38 7.78
N THR A 74 19.15 -0.82 8.22
CA THR A 74 19.10 -2.05 7.42
C THR A 74 17.65 -2.44 7.15
N LEU A 75 16.77 -2.35 8.15
CA LEU A 75 15.34 -2.60 8.00
C LEU A 75 14.72 -1.68 6.94
N GLN A 76 14.90 -0.36 7.05
CA GLN A 76 14.38 0.58 6.06
C GLN A 76 14.92 0.35 4.65
N ASN A 77 16.20 -0.04 4.52
CA ASN A 77 16.77 -0.38 3.22
C ASN A 77 16.09 -1.62 2.62
N ILE A 78 15.86 -2.66 3.43
CA ILE A 78 15.14 -3.86 3.01
C ILE A 78 13.72 -3.50 2.57
N LEU A 79 12.96 -2.78 3.42
CA LEU A 79 11.58 -2.35 3.16
C LEU A 79 11.47 -1.54 1.86
N THR A 80 12.41 -0.63 1.62
CA THR A 80 12.45 0.18 0.39
C THR A 80 12.65 -0.67 -0.86
N HIS A 81 13.47 -1.70 -0.78
CA HIS A 81 13.76 -2.63 -1.88
C HIS A 81 12.55 -3.52 -2.19
N ILE A 82 12.02 -4.18 -1.16
CA ILE A 82 10.88 -5.11 -1.34
C ILE A 82 9.59 -4.37 -1.72
N ALA A 83 9.45 -3.09 -1.38
CA ALA A 83 8.33 -2.26 -1.83
C ALA A 83 8.27 -2.13 -3.36
N GLN A 84 9.41 -2.21 -4.06
CA GLN A 84 9.45 -2.23 -5.54
C GLN A 84 8.83 -3.51 -6.12
N HIS A 85 8.78 -4.58 -5.32
CA HIS A 85 8.17 -5.84 -5.66
C HIS A 85 6.72 -5.96 -5.19
N GLY A 86 6.15 -4.89 -4.64
CA GLY A 86 4.75 -4.86 -4.18
C GLY A 86 4.55 -5.32 -2.73
N ALA A 87 5.62 -5.49 -1.95
CA ALA A 87 5.50 -5.65 -0.50
C ALA A 87 5.06 -4.33 0.14
N VAL A 88 3.93 -4.34 0.83
CA VAL A 88 3.46 -3.18 1.59
C VAL A 88 3.61 -3.48 3.07
N PRO A 89 4.14 -2.57 3.90
CA PRO A 89 4.07 -2.75 5.35
C PRO A 89 2.64 -3.05 5.79
N VAL A 90 2.45 -4.06 6.63
CA VAL A 90 1.21 -4.23 7.39
C VAL A 90 1.15 -3.02 8.30
N GLN A 91 0.39 -2.02 7.88
CA GLN A 91 0.14 -0.88 8.74
C GLN A 91 -0.69 -1.36 9.93
N GLN A 92 0.00 -1.64 11.04
CA GLN A 92 -0.61 -2.09 12.29
C GLN A 92 -1.29 -0.96 13.07
N HIS A 93 -0.96 0.29 12.73
CA HIS A 93 -1.47 1.47 13.41
C HIS A 93 -2.78 1.92 12.76
N ASP A 94 -3.76 2.23 13.60
CA ASP A 94 -4.97 2.91 13.16
C ASP A 94 -4.64 4.33 12.70
N CYS A 95 -5.49 4.90 11.85
CA CYS A 95 -5.38 6.28 11.44
C CYS A 95 -5.42 7.23 12.63
N ALA A 96 -4.57 8.26 12.57
CA ALA A 96 -4.75 9.43 13.40
C ALA A 96 -5.90 10.26 12.82
N ILE A 97 -6.88 10.57 13.66
CA ILE A 97 -8.08 11.29 13.26
C ILE A 97 -8.24 12.48 14.21
N ILE A 98 -8.38 13.67 13.65
CA ILE A 98 -8.56 14.89 14.44
C ILE A 98 -9.76 15.68 13.91
N PRO A 99 -10.50 16.37 14.80
CA PRO A 99 -11.61 17.21 14.37
C PRO A 99 -11.09 18.41 13.55
N ALA A 100 -11.81 18.77 12.49
CA ALA A 100 -11.63 20.03 11.79
C ALA A 100 -11.82 21.20 12.75
N ASP A 101 -10.86 22.13 12.75
CA ASP A 101 -10.84 23.31 13.61
C ASP A 101 -11.54 24.53 12.97
N MET A 102 -11.78 24.49 11.66
CA MET A 102 -12.52 25.53 10.94
C MET A 102 -13.27 25.00 9.72
N ASP A 103 -14.31 25.71 9.30
CA ASP A 103 -15.07 25.39 8.09
C ASP A 103 -14.22 25.66 6.83
N GLY A 104 -14.33 24.78 5.84
CA GLY A 104 -13.68 24.93 4.54
C GLY A 104 -12.15 24.74 4.53
N ALA A 105 -11.57 24.24 5.63
CA ALA A 105 -10.16 23.87 5.68
C ALA A 105 -9.92 22.62 6.52
N PHE A 106 -9.06 21.73 6.03
CA PHE A 106 -8.64 20.55 6.79
C PHE A 106 -7.55 20.90 7.81
N PRO A 107 -7.49 20.14 8.92
CA PRO A 107 -6.39 20.22 9.87
C PRO A 107 -5.00 20.04 9.26
N GLU A 108 -3.98 20.57 9.94
CA GLU A 108 -2.60 20.39 9.53
C GLU A 108 -2.22 18.90 9.45
N GLY A 109 -1.56 18.53 8.35
CA GLY A 109 -1.11 17.15 8.12
C GLY A 109 -2.21 16.20 7.63
N PHE A 110 -3.36 16.70 7.16
CA PHE A 110 -4.39 15.86 6.53
C PHE A 110 -3.83 14.99 5.40
N TYR A 111 -4.40 13.79 5.25
CA TYR A 111 -4.09 12.94 4.12
C TYR A 111 -4.80 13.43 2.87
N CYS A 112 -4.04 13.73 1.82
CA CYS A 112 -4.58 14.10 0.51
C CYS A 112 -4.82 12.83 -0.33
N THR A 113 -6.06 12.59 -0.73
CA THR A 113 -6.47 11.39 -1.44
C THR A 113 -5.99 11.36 -2.90
N THR A 114 -5.87 10.14 -3.43
CA THR A 114 -5.62 9.91 -4.86
C THR A 114 -6.90 9.49 -5.59
N ASN A 115 -6.82 9.24 -6.89
CA ASN A 115 -7.93 8.66 -7.65
C ASN A 115 -8.04 7.12 -7.52
N GLN A 116 -7.18 6.48 -6.73
CA GLN A 116 -7.18 5.03 -6.52
C GLN A 116 -8.03 4.67 -5.31
N LYS A 117 -8.60 3.45 -5.31
CA LYS A 117 -9.39 2.95 -4.17
C LYS A 117 -8.54 2.99 -2.90
N THR A 118 -9.08 3.54 -1.83
CA THR A 118 -8.38 3.69 -0.56
C THR A 118 -9.17 3.00 0.55
N GLU A 119 -8.46 2.38 1.48
CA GLU A 119 -9.03 1.87 2.72
C GLU A 119 -8.24 2.45 3.89
N ILE A 120 -8.95 2.73 4.99
CA ILE A 120 -8.35 3.23 6.23
C ILE A 120 -8.57 2.25 7.37
N ARG A 121 -7.68 2.24 8.34
CA ARG A 121 -7.69 1.34 9.49
C ARG A 121 -8.16 2.10 10.72
N ILE A 122 -9.27 1.66 11.31
CA ILE A 122 -9.82 2.22 12.55
C ILE A 122 -10.20 1.11 13.52
N ALA A 123 -9.75 1.22 14.76
CA ALA A 123 -9.97 0.21 15.81
C ALA A 123 -9.56 -1.21 15.37
N GLY A 124 -8.46 -1.32 14.61
CA GLY A 124 -7.95 -2.57 14.07
C GLY A 124 -8.67 -3.10 12.82
N ASN A 125 -9.68 -2.41 12.31
CA ASN A 125 -10.46 -2.86 11.14
C ASN A 125 -10.20 -1.97 9.93
N TRP A 126 -10.01 -2.60 8.77
CA TRP A 126 -9.97 -1.89 7.49
C TRP A 126 -11.39 -1.55 7.03
N ILE A 127 -11.64 -0.27 6.81
CA ILE A 127 -12.88 0.24 6.26
C ILE A 127 -12.62 0.89 4.89
N PRO A 128 -13.46 0.63 3.89
CA PRO A 128 -13.34 1.29 2.58
C PRO A 128 -13.68 2.77 2.69
N VAL A 129 -12.97 3.58 1.90
CA VAL A 129 -13.28 5.00 1.73
C VAL A 129 -14.23 5.16 0.55
N ASP A 130 -15.44 5.61 0.83
CA ASP A 130 -16.46 5.88 -0.17
C ASP A 130 -16.19 7.21 -0.92
N LEU A 131 -16.90 7.41 -2.03
CA LEU A 131 -16.82 8.62 -2.86
C LEU A 131 -15.39 8.95 -3.31
N GLN A 132 -14.60 7.93 -3.65
CA GLN A 132 -13.18 8.10 -4.00
C GLN A 132 -12.96 9.19 -5.06
N GLU A 133 -12.21 10.21 -4.66
CA GLU A 133 -11.83 11.35 -5.48
C GLU A 133 -10.39 11.75 -5.15
N MET A 134 -9.68 12.33 -6.11
CA MET A 134 -8.35 12.88 -5.87
C MET A 134 -8.43 14.29 -5.29
N ASP A 135 -7.38 14.72 -4.59
CA ASP A 135 -7.27 16.06 -4.02
C ASP A 135 -8.34 16.39 -2.94
N CYS A 136 -8.85 15.35 -2.26
CA CYS A 136 -9.80 15.44 -1.16
C CYS A 136 -9.16 15.02 0.17
N GLY A 137 -9.85 15.31 1.29
CA GLY A 137 -9.55 14.72 2.59
C GLY A 137 -10.42 13.50 2.85
N ILE A 138 -10.06 12.68 3.85
CA ILE A 138 -10.87 11.54 4.28
C ILE A 138 -11.59 11.93 5.58
N VAL A 139 -12.92 11.97 5.54
CA VAL A 139 -13.77 12.23 6.71
C VAL A 139 -14.37 10.94 7.21
N VAL A 140 -14.29 10.74 8.52
CA VAL A 140 -14.75 9.56 9.24
C VAL A 140 -16.07 9.88 9.95
N SER A 141 -17.02 8.96 9.88
CA SER A 141 -18.28 9.11 10.61
C SER A 141 -18.05 9.15 12.13
N PRO A 142 -18.91 9.83 12.92
CA PRO A 142 -18.77 9.87 14.38
C PRO A 142 -18.79 8.50 15.08
N ASP A 143 -19.42 7.50 14.46
CA ASP A 143 -19.43 6.11 14.94
C ASP A 143 -18.24 5.28 14.45
N GLN A 144 -17.34 5.88 13.65
CA GLN A 144 -16.09 5.30 13.14
C GLN A 144 -16.27 4.04 12.29
N LYS A 145 -17.43 3.89 11.66
CA LYS A 145 -17.77 2.71 10.84
C LYS A 145 -17.71 2.96 9.35
N SER A 146 -17.74 4.21 8.91
CA SER A 146 -17.60 4.58 7.52
C SER A 146 -16.68 5.77 7.35
N ALA A 147 -16.10 5.86 6.16
CA ALA A 147 -15.27 6.97 5.76
C ALA A 147 -15.58 7.32 4.30
N HIS A 148 -15.44 8.59 3.96
CA HIS A 148 -15.65 9.05 2.59
C HIS A 148 -14.67 10.18 2.25
N CYS A 149 -14.39 10.35 0.97
CA CYS A 149 -13.67 11.53 0.50
C CYS A 149 -14.58 12.77 0.58
N LEU A 150 -14.02 13.88 1.04
CA LEU A 150 -14.69 15.17 1.07
C LEU A 150 -13.77 16.25 0.47
N PRO A 151 -14.26 17.10 -0.43
CA PRO A 151 -13.51 18.28 -0.87
C PRO A 151 -13.23 19.24 0.30
N MET A 152 -12.07 19.89 0.29
CA MET A 152 -11.68 20.80 1.38
C MET A 152 -12.68 21.93 1.60
N SER A 153 -13.34 22.42 0.55
CA SER A 153 -14.35 23.49 0.67
C SER A 153 -15.59 23.08 1.47
N ASP A 154 -15.85 21.78 1.58
CA ASP A 154 -17.11 21.25 2.06
C ASP A 154 -17.02 20.76 3.52
N VAL A 155 -15.81 20.76 4.10
CA VAL A 155 -15.59 20.37 5.50
C VAL A 155 -16.19 21.39 6.46
N THR A 156 -16.78 20.87 7.53
CA THR A 156 -17.35 21.65 8.62
C THR A 156 -16.60 21.41 9.92
N THR A 157 -16.54 22.44 10.76
CA THR A 157 -15.87 22.40 12.06
C THR A 157 -16.40 21.24 12.90
N GLY A 158 -15.49 20.42 13.44
CA GLY A 158 -15.80 19.25 14.25
C GLY A 158 -15.88 17.93 13.48
N GLU A 159 -15.86 17.94 12.15
CA GLU A 159 -15.77 16.70 11.37
C GLU A 159 -14.44 16.00 11.58
N LEU A 160 -14.48 14.68 11.69
CA LEU A 160 -13.31 13.86 12.00
C LEU A 160 -12.51 13.58 10.74
N VAL A 161 -11.33 14.21 10.62
CA VAL A 161 -10.48 14.14 9.41
C VAL A 161 -9.26 13.26 9.69
N VAL A 162 -8.94 12.37 8.76
CA VAL A 162 -7.72 11.55 8.81
C VAL A 162 -6.49 12.40 8.52
N ILE A 163 -5.47 12.26 9.37
CA ILE A 163 -4.17 12.92 9.22
C ILE A 163 -3.01 11.91 9.13
N GLY A 164 -1.93 12.35 8.51
CA GLY A 164 -0.75 11.53 8.25
C GLY A 164 -1.01 10.44 7.21
N SER A 165 -0.10 9.47 7.13
CA SER A 165 -0.19 8.33 6.20
C SER A 165 -0.32 6.98 6.91
N GLN A 166 -0.46 6.98 8.24
CA GLN A 166 -0.61 5.77 9.04
C GLN A 166 -2.05 5.26 8.99
N GLY A 167 -2.22 3.95 8.95
CA GLY A 167 -3.51 3.28 8.80
C GLY A 167 -4.16 3.46 7.44
N ILE A 168 -3.46 3.89 6.39
CA ILE A 168 -4.00 4.13 5.05
C ILE A 168 -3.35 3.19 4.05
N ARG A 169 -4.16 2.42 3.32
CA ARG A 169 -3.69 1.61 2.18
C ARG A 169 -4.41 2.01 0.91
N VAL A 170 -3.63 2.19 -0.15
CA VAL A 170 -4.13 2.49 -1.49
C VAL A 170 -4.08 1.20 -2.29
N ILE A 171 -5.22 0.83 -2.86
CA ILE A 171 -5.39 -0.34 -3.73
C ILE A 171 -5.41 0.18 -5.17
N PRO A 172 -4.30 0.04 -5.91
CA PRO A 172 -4.25 0.46 -7.30
C PRO A 172 -5.25 -0.35 -8.12
N ALA A 173 -5.97 0.30 -9.03
CA ALA A 173 -6.75 -0.42 -10.03
C ALA A 173 -5.83 -1.34 -10.82
N GLU A 174 -6.22 -2.61 -10.97
CA GLU A 174 -5.51 -3.58 -11.81
C GLU A 174 -5.38 -3.00 -13.22
N ARG A 175 -4.17 -2.55 -13.55
CA ARG A 175 -3.85 -2.25 -14.94
C ARG A 175 -3.60 -3.60 -15.57
N SER A 176 -4.48 -4.02 -16.47
CA SER A 176 -4.16 -5.06 -17.43
C SER A 176 -2.92 -4.57 -18.18
N ALA A 177 -1.74 -4.99 -17.74
CA ALA A 177 -0.53 -4.73 -18.47
C ALA A 177 -0.76 -5.38 -19.84
N PRO A 178 -0.73 -4.62 -20.94
CA PRO A 178 -0.61 -5.27 -22.23
C PRO A 178 0.65 -6.13 -22.16
N GLU A 179 0.63 -7.35 -22.68
CA GLU A 179 1.84 -8.15 -22.86
C GLU A 179 2.80 -7.37 -23.77
N VAL A 180 3.63 -6.51 -23.17
CA VAL A 180 4.69 -5.84 -23.89
C VAL A 180 5.83 -6.83 -23.98
N SER A 181 5.83 -7.63 -25.04
CA SER A 181 7.06 -8.30 -25.51
C SER A 181 8.18 -7.24 -25.57
N GLY A 182 9.39 -7.59 -25.13
CA GLY A 182 10.46 -6.66 -24.73
C GLY A 182 10.89 -5.58 -25.75
N PHE A 183 10.34 -5.59 -26.96
CA PHE A 183 10.42 -4.50 -27.94
C PHE A 183 9.08 -4.32 -28.68
N SER A 184 8.57 -3.08 -28.77
CA SER A 184 7.32 -2.74 -29.45
C SER A 184 7.37 -1.36 -30.10
N PHE A 185 6.65 -1.18 -31.21
CA PHE A 185 6.52 0.09 -31.93
C PHE A 185 5.16 0.77 -31.63
N MET A 186 5.12 2.11 -31.70
CA MET A 186 3.89 2.92 -31.59
C MET A 186 3.11 2.78 -30.25
N HIS A 187 3.78 2.36 -29.16
CA HIS A 187 3.18 2.19 -27.84
C HIS A 187 2.96 3.52 -27.07
N SER A 188 3.28 4.66 -27.66
CA SER A 188 3.05 5.97 -27.02
C SER A 188 1.58 6.13 -26.62
N THR A 189 1.31 6.63 -25.41
CA THR A 189 -0.06 6.89 -24.93
C THR A 189 -0.78 7.91 -25.83
N VAL A 190 -0.05 8.96 -26.26
CA VAL A 190 -0.53 10.01 -27.16
C VAL A 190 0.26 9.98 -28.48
N SER A 191 -0.43 9.77 -29.61
CA SER A 191 0.16 9.89 -30.95
C SER A 191 -0.93 10.10 -32.02
N SER A 192 -0.64 10.96 -33.00
CA SER A 192 -1.50 11.23 -34.15
C SER A 192 -1.50 10.11 -35.20
N GLU A 193 -0.52 9.21 -35.16
CA GLU A 193 -0.33 8.10 -36.11
C GLU A 193 -1.15 6.86 -35.73
N LYS A 194 -1.92 6.91 -34.64
CA LYS A 194 -2.80 5.82 -34.23
C LYS A 194 -3.98 5.67 -35.21
N PRO A 195 -4.40 4.43 -35.56
CA PRO A 195 -5.54 4.19 -36.45
C PRO A 195 -6.89 4.71 -35.91
N LYS A 196 -7.22 5.96 -36.20
CA LYS A 196 -8.41 6.66 -35.66
C LYS A 196 -9.73 5.93 -35.94
N GLY A 197 -9.87 5.32 -37.13
CA GLY A 197 -11.10 4.65 -37.53
C GLY A 197 -11.44 3.38 -36.74
N VAL A 198 -10.46 2.74 -36.10
CA VAL A 198 -10.67 1.60 -35.19
C VAL A 198 -11.14 2.12 -33.84
N THR A 199 -10.40 3.08 -33.26
CA THR A 199 -10.73 3.71 -31.98
C THR A 199 -12.13 4.33 -31.97
N VAL A 200 -12.55 5.00 -33.05
CA VAL A 200 -13.91 5.57 -33.16
C VAL A 200 -14.99 4.48 -33.11
N ARG A 201 -14.77 3.33 -33.76
CA ARG A 201 -15.73 2.23 -33.76
C ARG A 201 -15.83 1.56 -32.39
N GLU A 202 -14.72 1.41 -31.69
CA GLU A 202 -14.66 0.88 -30.32
C GLU A 202 -15.40 1.80 -29.35
N ILE A 203 -15.09 3.11 -29.37
CA ILE A 203 -15.79 4.11 -28.54
C ILE A 203 -17.29 4.08 -28.83
N ALA A 204 -17.71 4.08 -30.10
CA ALA A 204 -19.13 4.02 -30.45
C ALA A 204 -19.80 2.71 -30.02
N SER A 205 -19.05 1.61 -29.93
CA SER A 205 -19.56 0.34 -29.41
C SER A 205 -19.77 0.41 -27.90
N GLU A 206 -18.79 0.92 -27.15
CA GLU A 206 -18.88 1.05 -25.69
C GLU A 206 -19.96 2.05 -25.28
N MET A 207 -20.11 3.18 -25.99
CA MET A 207 -21.21 4.13 -25.79
C MET A 207 -22.60 3.52 -26.02
N ARG A 208 -22.73 2.45 -26.83
CA ARG A 208 -24.00 1.74 -27.03
C ARG A 208 -24.27 0.69 -25.95
N ARG A 209 -23.24 0.26 -25.21
CA ARG A 209 -23.34 -0.77 -24.17
C ARG A 209 -23.60 -0.17 -22.80
N ALA A 210 -23.09 1.04 -22.55
CA ALA A 210 -23.39 1.84 -21.37
C ALA A 210 -24.84 2.35 -21.38
#